data_AF-A0A2I7SH01-F1
#
_entry.id   AF-A0A2I7SH01-F1
#
_cell.length_a   1.000
_cell.length_b   1.000
_cell.length_c   1.000
_cell.angle_alpha   90.00
_cell.angle_beta   90.00
_cell.angle_gamma   90.00
#
_symmetry.space_group_name_H-M   'P 1'
#
loop_
_entity.id
_entity.type
_entity.pdbx_description
1 polymer ?
#
loop_
_entity_poly.entity_id
_entity_poly.type
_entity_poly.pdbx_seq_one_letter_code
_entity_poly.pdbx_strand_id
1 'polypeptide(L)'
;MKTETPKNITLQTFNKTPLEQIIYTEIADSGAMGNAGGILLYTIESEKLCCYQTNMFEDEKLYLKIREVLTRHQTAIKIEGIEIVKDMFNYYYAGFGNHVFINKSFSVRKKDDYLMVNGMYKVICSVKGVFESISTGMEQSKS
;
A
#
# COMPACT_ATOMS: atom_id res chain seq x y z
N MET A 1 13.41 -12.86 -10.84
CA MET A 1 13.43 -11.69 -9.95
C MET A 1 13.26 -12.19 -8.52
N LYS A 2 14.19 -11.88 -7.61
CA LYS A 2 14.06 -12.25 -6.20
C LYS A 2 13.05 -11.31 -5.53
N THR A 3 12.15 -11.86 -4.74
CA THR A 3 11.25 -11.11 -3.87
C THR A 3 12.05 -10.70 -2.64
N GLU A 4 12.10 -9.41 -2.31
CA GLU A 4 12.71 -9.00 -1.04
C GLU A 4 11.81 -9.48 0.11
N THR A 5 12.41 -10.13 1.11
CA THR A 5 11.72 -10.40 2.37
C THR A 5 11.39 -9.07 3.04
N PRO A 6 10.12 -8.84 3.45
CA PRO A 6 9.75 -7.59 4.11
C PRO A 6 10.59 -7.35 5.37
N LYS A 7 11.03 -6.10 5.56
CA LYS A 7 11.75 -5.65 6.76
C LYS A 7 10.78 -4.94 7.69
N ASN A 8 10.93 -5.09 9.00
CA ASN A 8 10.10 -4.33 9.93
C ASN A 8 10.40 -2.83 9.80
N ILE A 9 9.38 -2.02 9.55
CA ILE A 9 9.51 -0.56 9.53
C ILE A 9 9.43 -0.01 10.95
N THR A 10 10.15 1.08 11.17
CA THR A 10 10.05 1.86 12.41
C THR A 10 9.42 3.21 12.13
N LEU A 11 8.90 3.87 13.15
CA LEU A 11 8.40 5.24 13.03
C LEU A 11 9.47 6.21 12.51
N GLN A 12 10.74 6.03 12.91
CA GLN A 12 11.83 6.86 12.42
C GLN A 12 12.07 6.64 10.92
N THR A 13 12.05 5.39 10.46
CA THR A 13 12.19 5.06 9.04
C THR A 13 11.03 5.65 8.26
N PHE A 14 9.79 5.41 8.69
CA PHE A 14 8.60 5.91 8.00
C PHE A 14 8.58 7.44 7.90
N ASN A 15 8.90 8.16 8.98
CA ASN A 15 8.93 9.63 8.97
C ASN A 15 10.02 10.22 8.05
N LYS A 16 11.06 9.43 7.72
CA LYS A 16 12.12 9.83 6.79
C LYS A 16 11.82 9.43 5.36
N THR A 17 10.87 8.54 5.12
CA THR A 17 10.44 8.11 3.79
C THR A 17 9.56 9.18 3.15
N PRO A 18 9.99 9.84 2.07
CA PRO A 18 9.13 10.74 1.31
C PRO A 18 7.95 9.97 0.73
N LEU A 19 6.75 10.56 0.75
CA LEU A 19 5.54 9.90 0.23
C LEU A 19 5.65 9.62 -1.27
N GLU A 20 6.39 10.45 -2.01
CA GLU A 20 6.72 10.25 -3.42
C GLU A 20 7.52 8.97 -3.68
N GLN A 21 8.23 8.43 -2.68
CA GLN A 21 8.96 7.17 -2.78
C GLN A 21 8.08 5.95 -2.49
N ILE A 22 6.92 6.13 -1.86
CA ILE A 22 5.97 5.04 -1.61
C ILE A 22 5.28 4.69 -2.92
N ILE A 23 5.41 3.44 -3.38
CA ILE A 23 4.78 2.99 -4.63
C ILE A 23 3.45 2.26 -4.38
N TYR A 24 3.40 1.49 -3.30
CA TYR A 24 2.29 0.59 -2.98
C TYR A 24 2.23 0.38 -1.47
N THR A 25 1.04 0.45 -0.91
CA THR A 25 0.77 0.04 0.47
C THR A 25 -0.49 -0.80 0.56
N GLU A 26 -0.43 -1.90 1.29
CA GLU A 26 -1.57 -2.66 1.79
C GLU A 26 -1.73 -2.37 3.28
N ILE A 27 -2.96 -2.08 3.71
CA ILE A 27 -3.35 -2.00 5.12
C ILE A 27 -4.51 -2.97 5.33
N ALA A 28 -4.36 -3.86 6.30
CA ALA A 28 -5.37 -4.83 6.67
C ALA A 28 -5.89 -4.52 8.09
N ASP A 29 -7.20 -4.40 8.24
CA ASP A 29 -7.84 -4.25 9.55
C ASP A 29 -7.55 -5.46 10.47
N SER A 30 -7.72 -5.30 11.79
CA SER A 30 -7.44 -6.34 12.80
C SER A 30 -8.16 -7.67 12.55
N GLY A 31 -9.33 -7.63 11.91
CA GLY A 31 -10.15 -8.80 11.57
C GLY A 31 -10.01 -9.28 10.12
N ALA A 32 -9.10 -8.69 9.35
CA ALA A 32 -8.95 -9.01 7.93
C ALA A 32 -8.40 -10.42 7.72
N MET A 33 -8.89 -11.11 6.68
CA MET A 33 -8.41 -12.45 6.35
C MET A 33 -7.06 -12.39 5.62
N GLY A 34 -6.10 -13.21 6.04
CA GLY A 34 -4.77 -13.30 5.42
C GLY A 34 -3.70 -12.55 6.22
N ASN A 35 -3.71 -11.21 6.16
CA ASN A 35 -2.72 -10.36 6.81
C ASN A 35 -3.32 -9.51 7.94
N ALA A 36 -4.11 -10.12 8.83
CA ALA A 36 -4.85 -9.42 9.90
C ALA A 36 -3.99 -8.38 10.65
N GLY A 37 -4.42 -7.12 10.64
CA GLY A 37 -3.72 -6.02 11.30
C GLY A 37 -2.40 -5.59 10.65
N GLY A 38 -2.03 -6.20 9.52
CA GLY A 38 -0.75 -5.99 8.86
C GLY A 38 -0.73 -4.78 7.93
N ILE A 39 0.44 -4.17 7.80
CA ILE A 39 0.77 -3.23 6.74
C ILE A 39 1.91 -3.81 5.92
N LEU A 40 1.77 -3.76 4.60
CA LEU A 40 2.84 -4.08 3.65
C LEU A 40 3.12 -2.83 2.81
N LEU A 41 4.33 -2.29 2.89
CA LEU A 41 4.72 -1.01 2.29
C LEU A 41 5.89 -1.22 1.34
N TYR A 42 5.74 -0.84 0.08
CA TYR A 42 6.83 -0.83 -0.89
C TYR A 42 7.28 0.60 -1.19
N THR A 43 8.59 0.80 -1.18
CA THR A 43 9.23 2.07 -1.50
C THR A 43 10.32 1.89 -2.56
N ILE A 44 10.69 2.98 -3.24
CA ILE A 44 11.90 3.03 -4.05
C ILE A 44 12.93 3.92 -3.36
N GLU A 45 14.03 3.31 -2.94
CA GLU A 45 15.14 3.96 -2.25
C GLU A 45 16.42 3.75 -3.05
N SER A 46 17.02 4.83 -3.55
CA SER A 46 18.23 4.77 -4.38
C SER A 46 18.10 3.75 -5.53
N GLU A 47 16.98 3.82 -6.27
CA GLU A 47 16.63 2.94 -7.39
C GLU A 47 16.44 1.46 -7.02
N LYS A 48 16.33 1.14 -5.74
CA LYS A 48 16.04 -0.22 -5.26
C LYS A 48 14.65 -0.28 -4.67
N LEU A 49 13.97 -1.38 -4.97
CA LEU A 49 12.69 -1.69 -4.35
C LEU A 49 12.96 -2.20 -2.93
N CYS A 50 12.47 -1.46 -1.94
CA CYS A 50 12.44 -1.90 -0.55
C CYS A 50 11.02 -2.35 -0.20
N CYS A 51 10.92 -3.47 0.52
CA CYS A 51 9.67 -3.95 1.08
C CYS A 51 9.73 -3.89 2.60
N TYR A 52 8.72 -3.25 3.18
CA TYR A 52 8.57 -3.10 4.62
C TYR A 52 7.26 -3.66 5.12
N GLN A 53 7.23 -4.03 6.40
CA GLN A 53 6.03 -4.45 7.09
C GLN A 53 5.94 -3.88 8.51
N THR A 54 4.72 -3.82 9.03
CA THR A 54 4.43 -3.70 10.46
C THR A 54 3.08 -4.37 10.73
N ASN A 55 2.73 -4.58 11.99
CA ASN A 55 1.44 -5.09 12.39
C ASN A 55 0.90 -4.30 13.58
N MET A 56 -0.41 -4.03 13.61
CA MET A 56 -1.05 -3.29 14.68
C MET A 56 -0.93 -3.96 16.05
N PHE A 57 -0.79 -5.29 16.09
CA PHE A 57 -0.61 -6.04 17.33
C PHE A 57 0.82 -5.92 17.88
N GLU A 58 1.76 -5.45 17.06
CA GLU A 58 3.16 -5.23 17.43
C GLU A 58 3.46 -3.74 17.68
N ASP A 59 2.98 -2.84 16.81
CA ASP A 59 3.15 -1.39 16.93
C ASP A 59 1.90 -0.65 16.41
N GLU A 60 0.88 -0.57 17.27
CA GLU A 60 -0.37 0.12 16.98
C GLU A 60 -0.16 1.60 16.61
N LYS A 61 0.79 2.28 17.26
CA LYS A 61 1.04 3.71 17.02
C LYS A 61 1.57 3.93 15.61
N LEU A 62 2.52 3.11 15.16
CA LEU A 62 3.03 3.17 13.79
C LEU A 62 1.95 2.80 12.78
N TYR A 63 1.18 1.74 13.04
CA TYR A 63 0.07 1.32 12.20
C TYR A 63 -0.93 2.47 11.97
N LEU A 64 -1.41 3.08 13.06
CA LEU A 64 -2.36 4.19 12.99
C LEU A 64 -1.75 5.40 12.29
N LYS A 65 -0.46 5.67 12.50
CA LYS A 65 0.23 6.78 11.85
C LYS A 65 0.28 6.61 10.33
N ILE A 66 0.65 5.42 9.85
CA ILE A 66 0.71 5.13 8.42
C ILE A 66 -0.69 5.26 7.80
N ARG A 67 -1.72 4.70 8.46
CA ARG A 67 -3.12 4.79 8.00
C ARG A 67 -3.61 6.24 7.91
N GLU A 68 -3.36 7.05 8.94
CA GLU A 68 -3.71 8.48 8.96
C GLU A 68 -3.07 9.21 7.78
N VAL A 69 -1.76 9.03 7.60
CA VAL A 69 -1.00 9.69 6.53
C VAL A 69 -1.55 9.32 5.15
N LEU A 70 -1.76 8.03 4.86
CA LEU A 70 -2.26 7.60 3.54
C LEU A 70 -3.70 8.07 3.30
N THR A 71 -4.54 8.06 4.32
CA THR A 71 -5.95 8.51 4.21
C THR A 71 -6.03 9.99 3.85
N ARG A 72 -5.15 10.83 4.41
CA ARG A 72 -5.05 12.26 4.09
C ARG A 72 -4.50 12.55 2.68
N HIS A 73 -3.97 11.55 1.99
CA HIS A 73 -3.33 11.71 0.68
C HIS A 73 -4.06 10.97 -0.46
N GLN A 74 -5.37 10.75 -0.31
CA GLN A 74 -6.26 10.18 -1.33
C GLN A 74 -7.63 10.87 -1.30
N THR A 75 -8.40 10.76 -2.38
CA THR A 75 -9.71 11.45 -2.51
C THR A 75 -10.92 10.51 -2.62
N ALA A 76 -10.70 9.20 -2.70
CA ALA A 76 -11.76 8.20 -2.91
C ALA A 76 -12.62 7.97 -1.66
N ILE A 77 -12.02 7.99 -0.47
CA ILE A 77 -12.73 7.91 0.81
C ILE A 77 -12.73 9.28 1.46
N LYS A 78 -13.91 9.80 1.76
CA LYS A 78 -14.08 10.95 2.65
C LYS A 78 -14.36 10.44 4.05
N ILE A 79 -13.42 10.70 4.97
CA ILE A 79 -13.62 10.42 6.40
C ILE A 79 -13.93 11.74 7.09
N GLU A 80 -15.01 11.78 7.85
CA GLU A 80 -15.40 12.95 8.63
C GLU A 80 -14.25 13.39 9.55
N GLY A 81 -13.96 14.69 9.57
CA GLY A 81 -12.86 15.25 10.36
C GLY A 81 -11.45 15.02 9.78
N ILE A 82 -11.30 14.38 8.62
CA ILE A 82 -10.01 14.23 7.94
C ILE A 82 -9.96 15.15 6.70
N GLU A 83 -9.09 16.16 6.76
CA GLU A 83 -8.76 17.01 5.62
C GLU A 83 -7.80 16.31 4.65
N ILE A 84 -8.10 16.38 3.35
CA ILE A 84 -7.21 15.89 2.31
C ILE A 84 -6.13 16.94 2.06
N VAL A 85 -4.88 16.55 2.28
CA VAL A 85 -3.71 17.42 2.13
C VAL A 85 -3.29 17.49 0.66
N LYS A 86 -3.13 16.34 0.01
CA LYS A 86 -2.69 16.24 -1.38
C LYS A 86 -3.07 14.89 -1.96
N ASP A 87 -3.76 14.88 -3.10
CA ASP A 87 -4.19 13.65 -3.74
C ASP A 87 -3.03 12.92 -4.44
N MET A 88 -2.39 11.96 -3.76
CA MET A 88 -1.20 11.24 -4.23
C MET A 88 -1.46 9.76 -4.52
N PHE A 89 -2.47 9.15 -3.91
CA PHE A 89 -2.71 7.72 -3.99
C PHE A 89 -4.07 7.40 -4.59
N ASN A 90 -4.10 6.44 -5.52
CA ASN A 90 -5.31 5.70 -5.84
C ASN A 90 -5.62 4.75 -4.69
N TYR A 91 -6.87 4.75 -4.25
CA TYR A 91 -7.35 3.85 -3.21
C TYR A 91 -8.21 2.74 -3.83
N TYR A 92 -7.97 1.51 -3.40
CA TYR A 92 -8.77 0.35 -3.74
C TYR A 92 -9.19 -0.38 -2.45
N TYR A 93 -10.49 -0.58 -2.28
CA TYR A 93 -10.97 -1.53 -1.28
C TYR A 93 -10.82 -2.94 -1.85
N ALA A 94 -9.95 -3.75 -1.23
CA ALA A 94 -9.60 -5.09 -1.71
C ALA A 94 -10.38 -6.21 -0.96
N GLY A 95 -11.48 -5.84 -0.32
CA GLY A 95 -12.37 -6.78 0.37
C GLY A 95 -11.83 -7.23 1.74
N PHE A 96 -12.76 -7.69 2.59
CA PHE A 96 -12.46 -8.29 3.90
C PHE A 96 -11.51 -7.45 4.77
N GLY A 97 -11.70 -6.12 4.80
CA GLY A 97 -10.87 -5.21 5.60
C GLY A 97 -9.48 -4.93 5.01
N ASN A 98 -9.21 -5.28 3.76
CA ASN A 98 -7.97 -4.92 3.06
C ASN A 98 -8.15 -3.62 2.25
N HIS A 99 -7.20 -2.71 2.45
CA HIS A 99 -7.16 -1.38 1.87
C HIS A 99 -5.84 -1.20 1.13
N VAL A 100 -5.90 -0.86 -0.16
CA VAL A 100 -4.70 -0.71 -1.00
C VAL A 100 -4.56 0.72 -1.48
N PHE A 101 -3.35 1.25 -1.34
CA PHE A 101 -2.95 2.58 -1.79
C PHE A 101 -1.85 2.43 -2.83
N ILE A 102 -2.07 2.94 -4.04
CA ILE A 102 -1.10 2.91 -5.14
C ILE A 102 -0.77 4.35 -5.55
N ASN A 103 0.51 4.72 -5.53
CA ASN A 103 0.91 6.09 -5.83
C ASN A 103 0.68 6.42 -7.31
N LYS A 104 -0.01 7.53 -7.58
CA LYS A 104 -0.42 7.98 -8.90
C LYS A 104 0.75 8.34 -9.81
N SER A 105 1.92 8.62 -9.24
CA SER A 105 3.14 8.96 -9.98
C SER A 105 3.80 7.75 -10.64
N PHE A 106 3.33 6.54 -10.33
CA PHE A 106 3.90 5.30 -10.86
C PHE A 106 2.92 4.64 -11.83
N SER A 107 3.46 4.20 -12.97
CA SER A 107 2.71 3.35 -13.89
C SER A 107 2.62 1.94 -13.32
N VAL A 108 1.41 1.42 -13.13
CA VAL A 108 1.20 0.08 -12.60
C VAL A 108 0.40 -0.75 -13.60
N ARG A 109 0.85 -1.98 -13.84
CA ARG A 109 0.14 -2.95 -14.66
C ARG A 109 0.13 -4.32 -14.00
N LYS A 110 -0.98 -5.01 -14.16
CA LYS A 110 -1.12 -6.42 -13.80
C LYS A 110 -0.19 -7.31 -14.62
N LYS A 111 0.38 -8.31 -13.95
CA LYS A 111 1.00 -9.51 -14.55
C LYS A 111 0.36 -10.74 -13.90
N ASP A 112 0.87 -11.95 -14.18
CA ASP A 112 0.18 -13.21 -13.83
C ASP A 112 -0.29 -13.25 -12.36
N ASP A 113 0.63 -12.99 -11.42
CA ASP A 113 0.38 -13.06 -9.98
C ASP A 113 0.99 -11.88 -9.18
N TYR A 114 1.27 -10.76 -9.87
CA TYR A 114 1.92 -9.60 -9.27
C TYR A 114 1.61 -8.29 -10.00
N LEU A 115 1.93 -7.17 -9.36
CA LEU A 115 1.90 -5.85 -9.97
C LEU A 115 3.29 -5.47 -10.49
N MET A 116 3.36 -5.10 -11.75
CA MET A 116 4.57 -4.55 -12.37
C MET A 116 4.50 -3.02 -12.32
N VAL A 117 5.44 -2.40 -11.62
CA VAL A 117 5.53 -0.95 -11.42
C VAL A 117 6.66 -0.39 -12.28
N ASN A 118 6.36 0.64 -13.08
CA ASN A 118 7.27 1.28 -14.06
C ASN A 118 7.98 0.28 -14.99
N GLY A 119 7.37 -0.88 -15.22
CA GLY A 119 7.96 -1.95 -16.04
C GLY A 119 9.19 -2.63 -15.42
N MET A 120 9.60 -2.25 -14.21
CA MET A 120 10.89 -2.61 -13.60
C MET A 120 10.72 -3.34 -12.27
N TYR A 121 9.78 -2.92 -11.43
CA TYR A 121 9.65 -3.42 -10.07
C TYR A 121 8.46 -4.38 -9.95
N LYS A 122 8.71 -5.53 -9.28
CA LYS A 122 7.68 -6.53 -8.95
C LYS A 122 7.17 -6.28 -7.54
N VAL A 123 5.89 -5.94 -7.40
CA VAL A 123 5.19 -5.81 -6.13
C VAL A 123 4.27 -7.00 -5.94
N ILE A 124 4.40 -7.68 -4.81
CA ILE A 124 3.57 -8.82 -4.43
C ILE A 124 2.60 -8.40 -3.32
N CYS A 125 1.32 -8.68 -3.51
CA CYS A 125 0.29 -8.46 -2.50
C CYS A 125 0.37 -9.51 -1.40
N SER A 126 -0.12 -9.16 -0.21
CA SER A 126 -0.11 -10.02 0.96
C SER A 126 -0.81 -11.35 0.73
N VAL A 127 -1.92 -11.33 0.00
CA VAL A 127 -2.69 -12.53 -0.40
C VAL A 127 -3.26 -12.39 -1.82
N LYS A 128 -3.52 -13.54 -2.45
CA LYS A 128 -4.05 -13.63 -3.83
C LYS A 128 -5.36 -12.86 -4.01
N GLY A 129 -6.26 -12.92 -3.02
CA GLY A 129 -7.56 -12.22 -3.09
C GLY A 129 -7.42 -10.70 -3.18
N VAL A 130 -6.39 -10.12 -2.56
CA VAL A 130 -6.12 -8.69 -2.70
C VAL A 130 -5.64 -8.37 -4.11
N PHE A 131 -4.71 -9.16 -4.64
CA PHE A 131 -4.22 -9.00 -6.01
C PHE A 131 -5.36 -9.10 -7.05
N GLU A 132 -6.28 -10.05 -6.90
CA GLU A 132 -7.42 -10.21 -7.81
C GLU A 132 -8.40 -9.02 -7.71
N SER A 133 -8.64 -8.52 -6.50
CA SER A 133 -9.53 -7.38 -6.25
C SER A 133 -9.00 -6.08 -6.85
N ILE A 134 -7.72 -5.75 -6.61
CA ILE A 134 -7.11 -4.54 -7.19
C ILE A 134 -7.01 -4.64 -8.72
N SER A 135 -6.74 -5.84 -9.25
CA SER A 135 -6.67 -6.06 -10.70
C SER A 135 -7.99 -5.69 -11.37
N THR A 136 -9.12 -6.11 -10.78
CA THR A 136 -10.45 -5.78 -11.27
C THR A 136 -10.74 -4.27 -11.16
N GLY A 137 -10.40 -3.64 -10.04
CA GLY A 137 -10.59 -2.20 -9.85
C GLY A 137 -9.78 -1.34 -10.83
N MET A 138 -8.55 -1.76 -11.15
CA MET A 138 -7.70 -1.08 -12.13
C MET A 138 -8.25 -1.13 -13.56
N GLU A 139 -8.97 -2.19 -13.93
CA GLU A 139 -9.58 -2.35 -15.26
C GLU A 139 -10.82 -1.45 -15.40
N GLN A 140 -11.65 -1.36 -14.36
CA GLN A 140 -12.85 -0.52 -14.35
C GLN A 140 -12.54 0.99 -14.41
N SER A 141 -11.39 1.40 -13.88
CA SER A 141 -10.97 2.82 -13.85
C SER A 141 -10.51 3.36 -15.23
N LYS A 142 -10.39 2.49 -16.24
CA LYS A 142 -9.97 2.85 -17.62
C LYS A 142 -11.14 2.94 -18.61
N SER A 143 -12.37 2.69 -18.15
CA SER A 143 -13.61 2.78 -18.94
C SER A 143 -14.30 4.11 -18.68
#